data_AF-A0A945Z467-F1
#
_entry.id   AF-A0A945Z467-F1
#
_cell.length_a   1.000
_cell.length_b   1.000
_cell.length_c   1.000
_cell.angle_alpha   90.00
_cell.angle_beta   90.00
_cell.angle_gamma   90.00
#
_symmetry.space_group_name_H-M   'P 1'
#
loop_
_entity.id
_entity.type
_entity.pdbx_description
1 polymer ?
#
loop_
_entity_poly.entity_id
_entity_poly.type
_entity_poly.pdbx_seq_one_letter_code
_entity_poly.pdbx_strand_id
1 'polypeptide(L)'
;MIMLKKAGILFFILLIVSFNAVVSDAGNDRCEQAKKYLEKGSNTYNEQLLQDAKKIFIQLCNDNPSDYEYAYYTASAYLGLCDIKNFEIVQSTVKKVKKALKAKRVAIAEEGMPFADKSIKLNDNFSESYRVRGALISNKISGMISGMKNGSLAEEDIDIALQIDKNNPMARIENARMYINKPGILGGDINKGIEIIRNVVIDNPELEKGYTNLGTAYVENGEVENAINIFKRLQEINPDNPEVIFFLNQLTSTK
;
A
#
# COMPACT_ATOMS: atom_id res chain seq x y z
N MET A 1 -39.24 37.23 32.68
CA MET A 1 -39.14 35.80 32.30
C MET A 1 -38.63 35.56 30.87
N ILE A 2 -37.70 36.40 30.37
CA ILE A 2 -37.12 36.26 28.99
C ILE A 2 -35.58 36.11 29.03
N MET A 3 -34.92 36.62 30.08
CA MET A 3 -33.47 36.51 30.26
C MET A 3 -32.98 35.09 30.58
N LEU A 4 -33.78 34.24 31.26
CA LEU A 4 -33.39 32.86 31.57
C LEU A 4 -33.33 31.93 30.34
N LYS A 5 -34.12 32.19 29.28
CA LYS A 5 -34.13 31.34 28.08
C LYS A 5 -32.91 31.55 27.17
N LYS A 6 -32.31 32.75 27.15
CA LYS A 6 -31.11 33.04 26.35
C LYS A 6 -29.83 32.45 26.96
N ALA A 7 -29.73 32.39 28.29
CA ALA A 7 -28.60 31.78 28.98
C ALA A 7 -28.50 30.26 28.74
N GLY A 8 -29.65 29.57 28.68
CA GLY A 8 -29.69 28.12 28.38
C GLY A 8 -29.21 27.78 26.96
N ILE A 9 -29.55 28.62 25.96
CA ILE A 9 -29.12 28.41 24.56
C ILE A 9 -27.62 28.63 24.41
N LEU A 10 -27.06 29.67 25.05
CA LEU A 10 -25.62 29.95 24.98
C LEU A 10 -24.78 28.84 25.64
N PHE A 11 -25.25 28.30 26.77
CA PHE A 11 -24.60 27.20 27.47
C PHE A 11 -24.66 25.89 26.66
N PHE A 12 -25.77 25.65 25.95
CA PHE A 12 -25.92 24.49 25.07
C PHE A 12 -25.01 24.58 23.83
N ILE A 13 -24.86 25.78 23.23
CA ILE A 13 -23.93 26.00 22.13
C ILE A 13 -22.47 25.83 22.59
N LEU A 14 -22.10 26.35 23.76
CA LEU A 14 -20.76 26.16 24.34
C LEU A 14 -20.45 24.69 24.64
N LEU A 15 -21.42 23.92 25.13
CA LEU A 15 -21.29 22.48 25.34
C LEU A 15 -21.14 21.71 24.04
N ILE A 16 -21.89 22.08 22.99
CA ILE A 16 -21.76 21.45 21.66
C ILE A 16 -20.39 21.77 21.06
N VAL A 17 -19.91 23.02 21.17
CA VAL A 17 -18.61 23.42 20.66
C VAL A 17 -17.47 22.74 21.42
N SER A 18 -17.53 22.66 22.76
CA SER A 18 -16.51 21.96 23.55
C SER A 18 -16.53 20.46 23.35
N PHE A 19 -17.71 19.85 23.20
CA PHE A 19 -17.84 18.43 22.89
C PHE A 19 -17.29 18.10 21.49
N ASN A 20 -17.59 18.93 20.48
CA ASN A 20 -17.05 18.76 19.12
C ASN A 20 -15.52 18.94 19.09
N ALA A 21 -14.97 19.88 19.86
CA ALA A 21 -13.52 20.07 19.94
C ALA A 21 -12.80 18.87 20.58
N VAL A 22 -13.34 18.31 21.66
CA VAL A 22 -12.75 17.13 22.34
C VAL A 22 -12.83 15.87 21.48
N VAL A 23 -13.94 15.67 20.77
CA VAL A 23 -14.09 14.53 19.84
C VAL A 23 -13.16 14.66 18.64
N SER A 24 -12.98 15.89 18.12
CA SER A 24 -12.02 16.18 17.05
C SER A 24 -10.58 15.87 17.46
N ASP A 25 -10.19 16.23 18.68
CA ASP A 25 -8.83 16.02 19.21
C ASP A 25 -8.52 14.53 19.42
N ALA A 26 -9.47 13.79 20.02
CA ALA A 26 -9.34 12.34 20.21
C ALA A 26 -9.34 11.54 18.89
N GLY A 27 -10.08 12.00 17.88
CA GLY A 27 -10.06 11.39 16.54
C GLY A 27 -8.70 11.58 15.84
N ASN A 28 -8.11 12.76 15.98
CA ASN A 28 -6.81 13.10 15.41
C ASN A 28 -5.69 12.24 16.03
N ASP A 29 -5.68 12.09 17.36
CA ASP A 29 -4.70 11.24 18.06
C ASP A 29 -4.78 9.75 17.63
N ARG A 30 -6.01 9.23 17.48
CA ARG A 30 -6.23 7.86 16.99
C ARG A 30 -5.74 7.69 15.55
N CYS A 31 -5.97 8.68 14.69
CA CYS A 31 -5.52 8.66 13.31
C CYS A 31 -3.98 8.61 13.23
N GLU A 32 -3.30 9.50 13.94
CA GLU A 32 -1.83 9.56 13.95
C GLU A 32 -1.21 8.29 14.54
N GLN A 33 -1.82 7.70 15.58
CA GLN A 33 -1.41 6.39 16.07
C GLN A 33 -1.56 5.30 15.01
N ALA A 34 -2.70 5.25 14.32
CA ALA A 34 -2.96 4.25 13.28
C ALA A 34 -2.01 4.40 12.08
N LYS A 35 -1.66 5.63 11.69
CA LYS A 35 -0.65 5.90 10.65
C LYS A 35 0.72 5.34 11.04
N LYS A 36 1.16 5.55 12.30
CA LYS A 36 2.42 4.98 12.82
C LYS A 36 2.40 3.45 12.82
N TYR A 37 1.27 2.84 13.17
CA TYR A 37 1.11 1.38 13.10
C TYR A 37 1.14 0.88 11.66
N LEU A 38 0.50 1.58 10.72
CA LEU A 38 0.52 1.24 9.30
C LEU A 38 1.94 1.31 8.73
N GLU A 39 2.65 2.39 8.98
CA GLU A 39 4.03 2.61 8.54
C GLU A 39 4.96 1.54 9.11
N LYS A 40 5.00 1.41 10.44
CA LYS A 40 5.88 0.42 11.10
C LYS A 40 5.50 -1.00 10.70
N GLY A 41 4.21 -1.31 10.62
CA GLY A 41 3.70 -2.60 10.18
C GLY A 41 4.13 -2.95 8.76
N SER A 42 4.13 -1.96 7.86
CA SER A 42 4.56 -2.12 6.47
C SER A 42 6.07 -2.30 6.34
N ASN A 43 6.87 -1.50 7.06
CA ASN A 43 8.34 -1.55 6.94
C ASN A 43 8.96 -2.78 7.63
N THR A 44 8.25 -3.36 8.62
CA THR A 44 8.74 -4.52 9.39
C THR A 44 7.97 -5.81 9.12
N TYR A 45 6.99 -5.78 8.21
CA TYR A 45 6.03 -6.87 7.96
C TYR A 45 5.40 -7.42 9.25
N ASN A 46 5.07 -6.53 10.18
CA ASN A 46 4.39 -6.88 11.41
C ASN A 46 2.87 -6.92 11.17
N GLU A 47 2.35 -8.13 11.01
CA GLU A 47 0.92 -8.35 10.74
C GLU A 47 0.02 -7.77 11.84
N GLN A 48 0.40 -7.86 13.12
CA GLN A 48 -0.41 -7.35 14.23
C GLN A 48 -0.57 -5.83 14.14
N LEU A 49 0.52 -5.09 13.88
CA LEU A 49 0.45 -3.63 13.71
C LEU A 49 -0.47 -3.23 12.55
N LEU A 50 -0.42 -3.95 11.43
CA LEU A 50 -1.31 -3.70 10.30
C LEU A 50 -2.78 -4.01 10.65
N GLN A 51 -3.04 -5.07 11.41
CA GLN A 51 -4.39 -5.38 11.90
C GLN A 51 -4.90 -4.30 12.87
N ASP A 52 -4.05 -3.80 13.75
CA ASP A 52 -4.38 -2.73 14.70
C ASP A 52 -4.67 -1.42 13.97
N ALA A 53 -3.81 -1.02 13.02
CA ALA A 53 -4.04 0.14 12.15
C ALA A 53 -5.37 0.02 11.40
N LYS A 54 -5.60 -1.13 10.74
CA LYS A 54 -6.84 -1.41 10.01
C LYS A 54 -8.07 -1.26 10.90
N LYS A 55 -8.04 -1.83 12.11
CA LYS A 55 -9.16 -1.75 13.05
C LYS A 55 -9.48 -0.31 13.43
N ILE A 56 -8.45 0.51 13.68
CA ILE A 56 -8.64 1.92 14.02
C ILE A 56 -9.20 2.69 12.82
N PHE A 57 -8.63 2.52 11.62
CA PHE A 57 -9.10 3.21 10.42
C PHE A 57 -10.53 2.82 10.02
N ILE A 58 -10.94 1.55 10.20
CA ILE A 58 -12.35 1.15 10.01
C ILE A 58 -13.27 1.91 10.97
N GLN A 59 -12.88 2.05 12.25
CA GLN A 59 -13.66 2.82 13.21
C GLN A 59 -13.73 4.29 12.80
N LEU A 60 -12.61 4.92 12.47
CA LEU A 60 -12.57 6.32 12.01
C LEU A 60 -13.41 6.54 10.75
N CYS A 61 -13.38 5.59 9.81
CA CYS A 61 -14.16 5.61 8.57
C CYS A 61 -15.67 5.43 8.82
N ASN A 62 -16.06 4.78 9.92
CA ASN A 62 -17.46 4.69 10.36
C ASN A 62 -17.90 5.94 11.14
N ASP A 63 -17.02 6.46 12.00
CA ASP A 63 -17.24 7.66 12.80
C ASP A 63 -17.37 8.90 11.89
N ASN A 64 -16.59 8.94 10.79
CA ASN A 64 -16.55 10.05 9.83
C ASN A 64 -16.63 9.53 8.37
N PRO A 65 -17.82 9.12 7.90
CA PRO A 65 -17.96 8.41 6.64
C PRO A 65 -17.70 9.23 5.38
N SER A 66 -17.60 10.56 5.48
CA SER A 66 -17.28 11.46 4.37
C SER A 66 -15.79 11.75 4.21
N ASP A 67 -14.95 11.30 5.16
CA ASP A 67 -13.50 11.50 5.08
C ASP A 67 -12.89 10.42 4.17
N TYR A 68 -12.35 10.83 3.02
CA TYR A 68 -11.74 9.92 2.07
C TYR A 68 -10.43 9.33 2.61
N GLU A 69 -9.70 10.04 3.48
CA GLU A 69 -8.40 9.60 3.96
C GLU A 69 -8.53 8.34 4.82
N TYR A 70 -9.56 8.25 5.66
CA TYR A 70 -9.79 7.04 6.47
C TYR A 70 -10.15 5.81 5.62
N ALA A 71 -10.86 6.02 4.51
CA ALA A 71 -11.14 4.97 3.54
C ALA A 71 -9.84 4.55 2.80
N TYR A 72 -9.04 5.52 2.35
CA TYR A 72 -7.72 5.29 1.77
C TYR A 72 -6.78 4.52 2.70
N TYR A 73 -6.66 4.94 3.97
CA TYR A 73 -5.78 4.29 4.93
C TYR A 73 -6.26 2.89 5.31
N THR A 74 -7.57 2.66 5.36
CA THR A 74 -8.12 1.30 5.54
C THR A 74 -7.73 0.41 4.36
N ALA A 75 -7.91 0.88 3.13
CA ALA A 75 -7.49 0.15 1.93
C ALA A 75 -5.97 -0.10 1.91
N SER A 76 -5.18 0.87 2.34
CA SER A 76 -3.72 0.76 2.46
C SER A 76 -3.29 -0.28 3.49
N ALA A 77 -3.99 -0.39 4.63
CA ALA A 77 -3.73 -1.44 5.61
C ALA A 77 -4.03 -2.84 5.06
N TYR A 78 -5.10 -2.98 4.27
CA TYR A 78 -5.37 -4.22 3.52
C TYR A 78 -4.27 -4.52 2.50
N LEU A 79 -3.76 -3.52 1.78
CA LEU A 79 -2.65 -3.69 0.85
C LEU A 79 -1.36 -4.14 1.56
N GLY A 80 -1.03 -3.56 2.72
CA GLY A 80 0.09 -4.01 3.54
C GLY A 80 -0.05 -5.48 3.98
N LEU A 81 -1.27 -5.91 4.33
CA LEU A 81 -1.53 -7.33 4.63
C LEU A 81 -1.33 -8.22 3.39
N CYS A 82 -1.69 -7.75 2.19
CA CYS A 82 -1.37 -8.46 0.94
C CYS A 82 0.14 -8.57 0.73
N ASP A 83 0.91 -7.53 1.03
CA ASP A 83 2.37 -7.52 0.91
C ASP A 83 3.04 -8.58 1.80
N ILE A 84 2.58 -8.71 3.06
CA ILE A 84 3.03 -9.81 3.94
C ILE A 84 2.76 -11.17 3.29
N LYS A 85 1.58 -11.39 2.71
CA LYS A 85 1.28 -12.67 2.05
C LYS A 85 2.08 -12.88 0.78
N ASN A 86 2.40 -11.82 0.04
CA ASN A 86 3.33 -11.91 -1.10
C ASN A 86 4.72 -12.37 -0.62
N PHE A 87 5.23 -11.80 0.47
CA PHE A 87 6.51 -12.19 1.02
C PHE A 87 6.54 -13.63 1.53
N GLU A 88 5.52 -14.06 2.27
CA GLU A 88 5.38 -15.45 2.70
C GLU A 88 5.35 -16.44 1.51
N ILE A 89 4.76 -16.03 0.37
CA ILE A 89 4.78 -16.82 -0.88
C ILE A 89 6.19 -16.95 -1.45
N VAL A 90 6.97 -15.87 -1.43
CA VAL A 90 8.36 -15.84 -1.89
C VAL A 90 9.23 -16.76 -1.03
N GLN A 91 9.08 -16.70 0.29
CA GLN A 91 9.85 -17.51 1.25
C GLN A 91 9.53 -19.01 1.17
N SER A 92 8.31 -19.36 0.77
CA SER A 92 7.89 -20.76 0.73
C SER A 92 8.53 -21.52 -0.44
N THR A 93 8.85 -22.79 -0.26
CA THR A 93 9.18 -23.73 -1.36
C THR A 93 8.04 -24.73 -1.63
N VAL A 94 7.03 -24.77 -0.75
CA VAL A 94 5.96 -25.78 -0.78
C VAL A 94 4.78 -25.29 -1.61
N LYS A 95 4.55 -25.92 -2.77
CA LYS A 95 3.48 -25.54 -3.73
C LYS A 95 2.09 -25.42 -3.08
N LYS A 96 1.72 -26.33 -2.18
CA LYS A 96 0.43 -26.31 -1.48
C LYS A 96 0.31 -25.09 -0.56
N VAL A 97 1.40 -24.72 0.14
CA VAL A 97 1.46 -23.52 0.99
C VAL A 97 1.32 -22.26 0.14
N LYS A 98 2.10 -22.14 -0.96
CA LYS A 98 1.96 -21.01 -1.89
C LYS A 98 0.53 -20.83 -2.40
N LYS A 99 -0.15 -21.92 -2.75
CA LYS A 99 -1.55 -21.89 -3.21
C LYS A 99 -2.48 -21.36 -2.11
N ALA A 100 -2.31 -21.81 -0.86
CA ALA A 100 -3.12 -21.37 0.26
C ALA A 100 -2.87 -19.89 0.59
N LEU A 101 -1.62 -19.45 0.61
CA LEU A 101 -1.24 -18.06 0.83
C LEU A 101 -1.80 -17.14 -0.26
N LYS A 102 -1.73 -17.57 -1.53
CA LYS A 102 -2.33 -16.83 -2.64
C LYS A 102 -3.84 -16.67 -2.48
N ALA A 103 -4.55 -17.71 -2.02
CA ALA A 103 -5.99 -17.61 -1.76
C ALA A 103 -6.28 -16.60 -0.62
N LYS A 104 -5.50 -16.63 0.46
CA LYS A 104 -5.62 -15.64 1.56
C LYS A 104 -5.37 -14.21 1.05
N ARG A 105 -4.31 -14.00 0.27
CA ARG A 105 -3.98 -12.70 -0.33
C ARG A 105 -5.12 -12.16 -1.18
N VAL A 106 -5.74 -13.00 -2.01
CA VAL A 106 -6.88 -12.61 -2.85
C VAL A 106 -8.06 -12.18 -1.98
N ALA A 107 -8.39 -12.94 -0.93
CA ALA A 107 -9.48 -12.59 -0.02
C ALA A 107 -9.23 -11.25 0.69
N ILE A 108 -8.01 -11.02 1.19
CA ILE A 108 -7.60 -9.73 1.80
C ILE A 108 -7.78 -8.59 0.79
N ALA A 109 -7.37 -8.79 -0.46
CA ALA A 109 -7.50 -7.76 -1.49
C ALA A 109 -8.98 -7.44 -1.79
N GLU A 110 -9.84 -8.46 -1.84
CA GLU A 110 -11.28 -8.30 -2.05
C GLU A 110 -11.95 -7.53 -0.89
N GLU A 111 -11.54 -7.77 0.35
CA GLU A 111 -12.04 -7.01 1.51
C GLU A 111 -11.58 -5.54 1.50
N GLY A 112 -10.38 -5.25 1.00
CA GLY A 112 -9.85 -3.88 0.93
C GLY A 112 -10.47 -3.02 -0.17
N MET A 113 -10.90 -3.63 -1.28
CA MET A 113 -11.40 -2.92 -2.46
C MET A 113 -12.53 -1.92 -2.19
N PRO A 114 -13.60 -2.26 -1.43
CA PRO A 114 -14.69 -1.31 -1.16
C PRO A 114 -14.22 -0.02 -0.48
N PHE A 115 -13.13 -0.05 0.29
CA PHE A 115 -12.57 1.13 0.93
C PHE A 115 -11.81 2.01 -0.07
N ALA A 116 -11.08 1.41 -1.01
CA ALA A 116 -10.45 2.16 -2.09
C ALA A 116 -11.51 2.80 -3.01
N ASP A 117 -12.56 2.07 -3.35
CA ASP A 117 -13.72 2.59 -4.10
C ASP A 117 -14.41 3.74 -3.37
N LYS A 118 -14.59 3.62 -2.05
CA LYS A 118 -15.14 4.68 -1.21
C LYS A 118 -14.25 5.93 -1.22
N SER A 119 -12.93 5.76 -1.09
CA SER A 119 -11.97 6.87 -1.13
C SER A 119 -12.06 7.64 -2.45
N ILE A 120 -12.03 6.92 -3.59
CA ILE A 120 -12.16 7.50 -4.93
C ILE A 120 -13.50 8.23 -5.10
N LYS A 121 -14.60 7.63 -4.62
CA LYS A 121 -15.93 8.25 -4.71
C LYS A 121 -16.01 9.57 -3.93
N LEU A 122 -15.28 9.69 -2.83
CA LEU A 122 -15.26 10.87 -1.98
C LEU A 122 -14.28 11.94 -2.50
N ASN A 123 -13.18 11.51 -3.12
CA ASN A 123 -12.20 12.38 -3.76
C ASN A 123 -11.54 11.66 -4.95
N ASP A 124 -11.96 12.02 -6.16
CA ASP A 124 -11.46 11.46 -7.42
C ASP A 124 -10.18 12.15 -7.92
N ASN A 125 -9.69 13.18 -7.22
CA ASN A 125 -8.44 13.88 -7.54
C ASN A 125 -7.32 13.53 -6.55
N PHE A 126 -7.32 12.29 -6.03
CA PHE A 126 -6.28 11.79 -5.14
C PHE A 126 -5.62 10.53 -5.71
N SER A 127 -4.44 10.72 -6.32
CA SER A 127 -3.65 9.67 -7.01
C SER A 127 -3.52 8.37 -6.21
N GLU A 128 -3.23 8.49 -4.90
CA GLU A 128 -3.02 7.32 -4.04
C GLU A 128 -4.25 6.40 -3.94
N SER A 129 -5.47 6.92 -4.06
CA SER A 129 -6.67 6.07 -3.99
C SER A 129 -6.77 5.13 -5.19
N TYR A 130 -6.51 5.65 -6.39
CA TYR A 130 -6.45 4.86 -7.61
C TYR A 130 -5.27 3.89 -7.56
N ARG A 131 -4.10 4.36 -7.13
CA ARG A 131 -2.94 3.48 -6.97
C ARG A 131 -3.21 2.30 -6.02
N VAL A 132 -3.77 2.55 -4.84
CA VAL A 132 -4.12 1.49 -3.88
C VAL A 132 -5.11 0.52 -4.51
N ARG A 133 -6.14 1.02 -5.19
CA ARG A 133 -7.13 0.15 -5.85
C ARG A 133 -6.49 -0.70 -6.94
N GLY A 134 -5.67 -0.13 -7.81
CA GLY A 134 -4.91 -0.86 -8.84
C GLY A 134 -3.99 -1.93 -8.25
N ALA A 135 -3.31 -1.64 -7.14
CA ALA A 135 -2.48 -2.61 -6.43
C ALA A 135 -3.32 -3.74 -5.79
N LEU A 136 -4.47 -3.45 -5.18
CA LEU A 136 -5.40 -4.46 -4.67
C LEU A 136 -5.96 -5.34 -5.80
N ILE A 137 -6.35 -4.74 -6.92
CA ILE A 137 -6.79 -5.46 -8.13
C ILE A 137 -5.67 -6.40 -8.62
N SER A 138 -4.43 -5.94 -8.68
CA SER A 138 -3.27 -6.77 -9.04
C SER A 138 -3.10 -7.96 -8.10
N ASN A 139 -3.32 -7.78 -6.79
CA ASN A 139 -3.26 -8.85 -5.79
C ASN A 139 -4.38 -9.90 -5.95
N LYS A 140 -5.47 -9.58 -6.67
CA LYS A 140 -6.51 -10.55 -7.06
C LYS A 140 -6.13 -11.42 -8.25
N ILE A 141 -5.02 -11.15 -8.94
CA ILE A 141 -4.57 -11.97 -10.08
C ILE A 141 -4.20 -13.38 -9.60
N SER A 142 -4.98 -14.36 -10.05
CA SER A 142 -4.82 -15.78 -9.73
C SER A 142 -4.92 -16.67 -10.94
N GLY A 143 -3.91 -16.61 -11.80
CA GLY A 143 -3.84 -17.37 -13.05
C GLY A 143 -4.14 -16.50 -14.27
N MET A 144 -4.11 -17.11 -15.45
CA MET A 144 -4.16 -16.38 -16.72
C MET A 144 -5.48 -15.63 -16.96
N ILE A 145 -6.62 -16.28 -16.71
CA ILE A 145 -7.94 -15.69 -16.97
C ILE A 145 -8.19 -14.46 -16.09
N SER A 146 -7.95 -14.58 -14.78
CA SER A 146 -8.05 -13.43 -13.87
C SER A 146 -6.96 -12.41 -14.12
N GLY A 147 -5.79 -12.82 -14.62
CA GLY A 147 -4.72 -11.93 -15.07
C GLY A 147 -5.13 -11.02 -16.22
N MET A 148 -5.80 -11.54 -17.25
CA MET A 148 -6.27 -10.70 -18.37
C MET A 148 -7.27 -9.64 -17.91
N LYS A 149 -8.25 -10.03 -17.09
CA LYS A 149 -9.26 -9.09 -16.56
C LYS A 149 -8.67 -8.10 -15.56
N ASN A 150 -8.11 -8.62 -14.46
CA ASN A 150 -7.65 -7.77 -13.36
C ASN A 150 -6.36 -7.01 -13.74
N GLY A 151 -5.51 -7.56 -14.60
CA GLY A 151 -4.33 -6.84 -15.10
C GLY A 151 -4.73 -5.58 -15.86
N SER A 152 -5.72 -5.66 -16.76
CA SER A 152 -6.21 -4.49 -17.50
C SER A 152 -6.85 -3.44 -16.58
N LEU A 153 -7.66 -3.87 -15.61
CA LEU A 153 -8.28 -2.97 -14.63
C LEU A 153 -7.25 -2.30 -13.70
N ALA A 154 -6.19 -3.02 -13.33
CA ALA A 154 -5.09 -2.45 -12.59
C ALA A 154 -4.32 -1.43 -13.44
N GLU A 155 -4.09 -1.71 -14.73
CA GLU A 155 -3.42 -0.79 -15.67
C GLU A 155 -4.15 0.55 -15.73
N GLU A 156 -5.48 0.50 -15.89
CA GLU A 156 -6.34 1.68 -15.93
C GLU A 156 -6.23 2.52 -14.65
N ASP A 157 -6.29 1.89 -13.47
CA ASP A 157 -6.16 2.60 -12.20
C ASP A 157 -4.78 3.24 -12.02
N ILE A 158 -3.70 2.55 -12.42
CA ILE A 158 -2.35 3.09 -12.34
C ILE A 158 -2.16 4.25 -13.33
N ASP A 159 -2.73 4.16 -14.52
CA ASP A 159 -2.71 5.24 -15.51
C ASP A 159 -3.45 6.49 -14.99
N ILE A 160 -4.61 6.32 -14.35
CA ILE A 160 -5.34 7.44 -13.73
C ILE A 160 -4.52 8.05 -12.59
N ALA A 161 -3.91 7.23 -11.72
CA ALA A 161 -3.06 7.72 -10.65
C ALA A 161 -1.92 8.61 -11.20
N LEU A 162 -1.25 8.15 -12.27
CA LEU A 162 -0.17 8.90 -12.92
C LEU A 162 -0.65 10.12 -13.72
N GLN A 163 -1.91 10.16 -14.18
CA GLN A 163 -2.51 11.36 -14.76
C GLN A 163 -2.77 12.43 -13.70
N ILE A 164 -3.22 12.04 -12.50
CA ILE A 164 -3.45 12.95 -11.37
C ILE A 164 -2.11 13.45 -10.82
N ASP A 165 -1.16 12.53 -10.58
CA ASP A 165 0.19 12.85 -10.11
C ASP A 165 1.23 11.97 -10.81
N LYS A 166 1.83 12.53 -11.86
CA LYS A 166 2.89 11.88 -12.65
C LYS A 166 4.14 11.53 -11.83
N ASN A 167 4.35 12.20 -10.70
CA ASN A 167 5.53 12.02 -9.85
C ASN A 167 5.26 11.05 -8.70
N ASN A 168 4.03 10.56 -8.55
CA ASN A 168 3.66 9.63 -7.50
C ASN A 168 4.60 8.39 -7.52
N PRO A 169 5.47 8.22 -6.52
CA PRO A 169 6.53 7.23 -6.60
C PRO A 169 6.00 5.80 -6.54
N MET A 170 4.95 5.57 -5.75
CA MET A 170 4.35 4.25 -5.61
C MET A 170 3.56 3.86 -6.86
N ALA A 171 2.88 4.80 -7.53
CA ALA A 171 2.22 4.54 -8.82
C ALA A 171 3.23 4.27 -9.93
N ARG A 172 4.36 4.99 -9.95
CA ARG A 172 5.48 4.71 -10.86
C ARG A 172 6.07 3.31 -10.63
N ILE A 173 6.22 2.89 -9.37
CA ILE A 173 6.64 1.51 -9.03
C ILE A 173 5.62 0.49 -9.54
N GLU A 174 4.32 0.69 -9.28
CA GLU A 174 3.30 -0.25 -9.78
C GLU A 174 3.30 -0.32 -11.31
N ASN A 175 3.41 0.82 -12.00
CA ASN A 175 3.53 0.87 -13.46
C ASN A 175 4.75 0.09 -13.97
N ALA A 176 5.91 0.27 -13.33
CA ALA A 176 7.11 -0.50 -13.66
C ALA A 176 6.91 -2.01 -13.47
N ARG A 177 6.27 -2.42 -12.37
CA ARG A 177 5.95 -3.83 -12.11
C ARG A 177 5.04 -4.41 -13.20
N MET A 178 4.17 -3.60 -13.81
CA MET A 178 3.37 -4.06 -14.96
C MET A 178 4.25 -4.38 -16.17
N TYR A 179 5.21 -3.51 -16.51
CA TYR A 179 6.16 -3.80 -17.59
C TYR A 179 7.00 -5.04 -17.31
N ILE A 180 7.44 -5.24 -16.07
CA ILE A 180 8.27 -6.38 -15.65
C ILE A 180 7.48 -7.71 -15.74
N ASN A 181 6.25 -7.73 -15.23
CA ASN A 181 5.47 -8.96 -15.09
C ASN A 181 4.64 -9.33 -16.34
N LYS A 182 4.41 -8.38 -17.26
CA LYS A 182 3.63 -8.61 -18.48
C LYS A 182 4.49 -9.38 -19.49
N PRO A 183 3.95 -10.38 -20.21
CA PRO A 183 4.67 -11.02 -21.30
C PRO A 183 5.06 -10.01 -22.38
N GLY A 184 6.24 -10.16 -22.99
CA GLY A 184 6.72 -9.25 -24.04
C GLY A 184 5.77 -9.12 -25.24
N ILE A 185 5.10 -10.21 -25.62
CA ILE A 185 4.06 -10.20 -26.69
C ILE A 185 2.83 -9.34 -26.34
N LEU A 186 2.64 -8.99 -25.07
CA LEU A 186 1.59 -8.11 -24.59
C LEU A 186 2.13 -6.71 -24.21
N GLY A 187 3.38 -6.38 -24.58
CA GLY A 187 4.01 -5.09 -24.29
C GLY A 187 4.79 -5.03 -22.98
N GLY A 188 5.15 -6.19 -22.40
CA GLY A 188 6.10 -6.24 -21.30
C GLY A 188 7.53 -5.89 -21.72
N ASP A 189 8.24 -5.19 -20.84
CA ASP A 189 9.62 -4.76 -21.05
C ASP A 189 10.31 -4.59 -19.68
N ILE A 190 11.08 -5.61 -19.28
CA ILE A 190 11.78 -5.62 -18.00
C ILE A 190 12.79 -4.48 -17.86
N ASN A 191 13.48 -4.11 -18.96
CA ASN A 191 14.47 -3.03 -18.93
C ASN A 191 13.81 -1.68 -18.70
N LYS A 192 12.67 -1.43 -19.37
CA LYS A 192 11.87 -0.23 -19.14
C LYS A 192 11.37 -0.15 -17.69
N GLY A 193 10.90 -1.27 -17.13
CA GLY A 193 10.49 -1.33 -15.73
C GLY A 193 11.64 -1.01 -14.76
N ILE A 194 12.83 -1.59 -14.99
CA ILE A 194 14.04 -1.28 -14.22
C ILE A 194 14.39 0.21 -14.31
N GLU A 195 14.35 0.82 -15.50
CA GLU A 195 14.62 2.25 -15.69
C GLU A 195 13.65 3.12 -14.89
N ILE A 196 12.35 2.82 -14.93
CA ILE A 196 11.34 3.56 -14.16
C ILE A 196 11.63 3.48 -12.66
N ILE A 197 11.92 2.30 -12.12
CA ILE A 197 12.18 2.12 -10.68
C ILE A 197 13.50 2.80 -10.28
N ARG A 198 14.54 2.73 -11.12
CA ARG A 198 15.79 3.47 -10.88
C ARG A 198 15.54 4.96 -10.73
N ASN A 199 14.71 5.54 -11.59
CA ASN A 199 14.36 6.96 -11.49
C ASN A 199 13.57 7.25 -10.21
N VAL A 200 12.67 6.35 -9.79
CA VAL A 200 11.96 6.50 -8.50
C VAL A 200 12.93 6.52 -7.32
N VAL A 201 13.92 5.63 -7.31
CA VAL A 201 14.95 5.56 -6.26
C VAL A 201 15.83 6.82 -6.24
N ILE A 202 16.18 7.37 -7.41
CA ILE A 202 16.92 8.64 -7.50
C ILE A 202 16.11 9.80 -6.92
N ASP A 203 14.83 9.87 -7.27
CA ASP A 203 13.93 10.95 -6.82
C ASP A 203 13.55 10.79 -5.34
N ASN A 204 13.58 9.56 -4.80
CA ASN A 204 13.14 9.20 -3.45
C ASN A 204 14.15 8.25 -2.78
N PRO A 205 15.32 8.75 -2.35
CA PRO A 205 16.43 7.93 -1.88
C PRO A 205 16.15 7.16 -0.58
N GLU A 206 15.12 7.53 0.17
CA GLU A 206 14.71 6.84 1.41
C GLU A 206 13.53 5.87 1.18
N LEU A 207 13.02 5.76 -0.05
CA LEU A 207 11.86 4.91 -0.34
C LEU A 207 12.28 3.44 -0.46
N GLU A 208 12.20 2.72 0.66
CA GLU A 208 12.55 1.29 0.77
C GLU A 208 11.93 0.42 -0.35
N LYS A 209 10.64 0.65 -0.66
CA LYS A 209 9.91 -0.10 -1.69
C LYS A 209 10.53 0.03 -3.07
N GLY A 210 11.16 1.17 -3.38
CA GLY A 210 11.88 1.38 -4.64
C GLY A 210 13.09 0.44 -4.74
N TYR A 211 13.88 0.34 -3.67
CA TYR A 211 15.04 -0.56 -3.63
C TYR A 211 14.62 -2.04 -3.66
N THR A 212 13.57 -2.45 -2.93
CA THR A 212 13.08 -3.83 -3.00
C THR A 212 12.69 -4.21 -4.42
N ASN A 213 11.89 -3.37 -5.10
CA ASN A 213 11.42 -3.66 -6.45
C ASN A 213 12.56 -3.63 -7.46
N LEU A 214 13.52 -2.71 -7.32
CA LEU A 214 14.69 -2.65 -8.20
C LEU A 214 15.59 -3.88 -8.03
N GLY A 215 15.86 -4.29 -6.79
CA GLY A 215 16.64 -5.48 -6.49
C GLY A 215 15.98 -6.74 -7.05
N THR A 216 14.67 -6.89 -6.85
CA THR A 216 13.88 -8.02 -7.39
C THR A 216 13.89 -8.02 -8.92
N ALA A 217 13.69 -6.86 -9.56
CA ALA A 217 13.74 -6.74 -11.01
C ALA A 217 15.11 -7.11 -11.58
N TYR A 218 16.20 -6.73 -10.91
CA TYR A 218 17.54 -7.16 -11.30
C TYR A 218 17.74 -8.67 -11.18
N VAL A 219 17.22 -9.31 -10.12
CA VAL A 219 17.24 -10.79 -10.00
C VAL A 219 16.51 -11.42 -11.18
N GLU A 220 15.31 -10.93 -11.51
CA GLU A 220 14.49 -11.45 -12.61
C GLU A 220 15.17 -11.24 -13.99
N ASN A 221 15.95 -10.16 -14.15
CA ASN A 221 16.73 -9.88 -15.35
C ASN A 221 18.09 -10.63 -15.39
N GLY A 222 18.40 -11.44 -14.37
CA GLY A 222 19.67 -12.17 -14.27
C GLY A 222 20.87 -11.32 -13.82
N GLU A 223 20.66 -10.05 -13.46
CA GLU A 223 21.68 -9.10 -13.01
C GLU A 223 21.95 -9.22 -11.50
N VAL A 224 22.35 -10.41 -11.05
CA VAL A 224 22.46 -10.76 -9.62
C VAL A 224 23.39 -9.83 -8.82
N GLU A 225 24.53 -9.44 -9.37
CA GLU A 225 25.45 -8.53 -8.67
C GLU A 225 24.85 -7.12 -8.48
N ASN A 226 24.07 -6.64 -9.46
CA ASN A 226 23.34 -5.38 -9.33
C ASN A 226 22.26 -5.50 -8.26
N ALA A 227 21.53 -6.62 -8.21
CA ALA A 227 20.56 -6.88 -7.15
C ALA A 227 21.19 -6.85 -5.75
N ILE A 228 22.34 -7.53 -5.55
CA ILE A 228 23.06 -7.53 -4.27
C ILE A 228 23.45 -6.11 -3.85
N ASN A 229 23.96 -5.30 -4.78
CA ASN A 229 24.33 -3.90 -4.48
C ASN A 229 23.12 -3.06 -4.07
N ILE A 230 21.98 -3.22 -4.75
CA ILE A 230 20.74 -2.51 -4.40
C ILE A 230 20.22 -2.96 -3.03
N PHE A 231 20.22 -4.26 -2.74
CA PHE A 231 19.78 -4.74 -1.44
C PHE A 231 20.75 -4.31 -0.31
N LYS A 232 22.05 -4.20 -0.55
CA LYS A 232 22.98 -3.61 0.44
C LYS A 232 22.64 -2.14 0.73
N ARG A 233 22.26 -1.35 -0.28
CA ARG A 233 21.78 0.02 -0.06
C ARG A 233 20.48 0.06 0.75
N LEU A 234 19.53 -0.83 0.46
CA LEU A 234 18.33 -0.97 1.28
C LEU A 234 18.66 -1.32 2.74
N GLN A 235 19.66 -2.19 2.97
CA GLN A 235 20.10 -2.55 4.32
C GLN A 235 20.72 -1.38 5.08
N GLU A 236 21.39 -0.45 4.39
CA GLU A 236 21.90 0.79 4.98
C GLU A 236 20.74 1.72 5.42
N ILE A 237 19.64 1.76 4.65
CA ILE A 237 18.45 2.59 4.93
C ILE A 237 17.62 1.98 6.06
N ASN A 238 17.29 0.69 5.97
CA ASN A 238 16.53 -0.03 6.97
C ASN A 238 17.15 -1.43 7.22
N PRO A 239 18.02 -1.54 8.25
CA PRO A 239 18.65 -2.81 8.62
C PRO A 239 17.65 -3.89 9.08
N ASP A 240 16.47 -3.49 9.54
CA ASP A 240 15.44 -4.37 10.10
C ASP A 240 14.40 -4.80 9.06
N ASN A 241 14.52 -4.37 7.79
CA ASN A 241 13.60 -4.75 6.73
C ASN A 241 13.67 -6.28 6.48
N PRO A 242 12.57 -7.05 6.63
CA PRO A 242 12.62 -8.50 6.47
C PRO A 242 12.98 -8.96 5.05
N GLU A 243 12.60 -8.20 4.03
CA GLU A 243 12.90 -8.52 2.64
C GLU A 243 14.39 -8.42 2.37
N VAL A 244 15.05 -7.36 2.86
CA VAL A 244 16.49 -7.18 2.61
C VAL A 244 17.31 -8.29 3.26
N ILE A 245 16.96 -8.68 4.48
CA ILE A 245 17.61 -9.79 5.20
C ILE A 245 17.41 -11.09 4.41
N PHE A 246 16.18 -11.36 3.96
CA PHE A 246 15.87 -12.56 3.20
C PHE A 246 16.62 -12.61 1.86
N PHE A 247 16.52 -11.56 1.04
CA PHE A 247 17.11 -11.54 -0.30
C PHE A 247 18.64 -11.56 -0.26
N LEU A 248 19.28 -10.81 0.64
CA LEU A 248 20.74 -10.88 0.78
C LEU A 248 21.18 -12.28 1.18
N ASN A 249 20.56 -12.89 2.20
CA ASN A 249 20.89 -14.26 2.60
C ASN A 249 20.72 -15.25 1.45
N GLN A 250 19.64 -15.13 0.67
CA GLN A 250 19.39 -16.00 -0.48
C GLN A 250 20.44 -15.84 -1.59
N LEU A 251 20.82 -14.61 -1.92
CA LEU A 251 21.72 -14.32 -3.03
C LEU A 251 23.21 -14.52 -2.67
N THR A 252 23.58 -14.42 -1.40
CA THR A 252 24.98 -14.62 -0.98
C THR A 252 25.29 -16.05 -0.55
N SER A 253 24.29 -16.84 -0.14
CA SER A 253 24.46 -18.25 0.24
C SER A 253 24.58 -19.20 -0.96
N THR A 254 24.35 -18.69 -2.17
CA THR A 254 24.39 -19.44 -3.42
C THR A 254 25.76 -19.35 -4.14
N LYS A 255 26.77 -18.77 -3.49
CA LYS A 255 28.19 -18.79 -3.91
C LYS A 255 28.96 -19.85 -3.13
#